data_AF-A0A3B8VQG4-F1
#
_entry.id   AF-A0A3B8VQG4-F1
#
_cell.length_a   1.000
_cell.length_b   1.000
_cell.length_c   1.000
_cell.angle_alpha   90.00
_cell.angle_beta   90.00
_cell.angle_gamma   90.00
#
_symmetry.space_group_name_H-M   'P 1'
#
loop_
_entity.id
_entity.type
_entity.pdbx_description
1 polymer ?
#
loop_
_entity_poly.entity_id
_entity_poly.type
_entity_poly.pdbx_seq_one_letter_code
_entity_poly.pdbx_strand_id
1 'polypeptide(L)' 'MEYKITVLPGDGIGPEVIDESVKVLEAVGRRFGHDFDLAYGIVGGGAIDATG' A
#
# COMPACT_ATOMS: atom_id res chain seq x y z
N MET A 1 9.56 15.58 -3.67
CA MET A 1 10.47 14.59 -3.04
C MET A 1 9.97 13.21 -3.40
N GLU A 2 10.87 12.26 -3.61
CA GLU A 2 10.53 10.90 -3.99
C GLU A 2 10.62 9.99 -2.75
N TYR A 3 9.58 9.20 -2.51
CA TYR A 3 9.50 8.26 -1.40
C TYR A 3 9.15 6.88 -1.90
N LYS A 4 9.93 5.89 -1.48
CA LYS A 4 9.62 4.48 -1.73
C LYS A 4 8.89 3.90 -0.53
N ILE A 5 7.71 3.33 -0.76
CA ILE A 5 6.82 2.83 0.28
C ILE A 5 6.43 1.38 -0.04
N THR A 6 6.70 0.47 0.89
CA THR A 6 6.20 -0.90 0.81
C THR A 6 4.75 -0.93 1.29
N VAL A 7 3.84 -1.41 0.44
CA VAL A 7 2.43 -1.56 0.75
C VAL A 7 2.13 -3.02 1.01
N LEU A 8 1.74 -3.34 2.25
CA LEU A 8 1.44 -4.70 2.70
C LEU A 8 -0.03 -4.75 3.17
N PRO A 9 -0.98 -5.14 2.31
CA PRO A 9 -2.41 -5.05 2.61
C PRO A 9 -2.89 -5.98 3.73
N GLY A 10 -2.20 -7.10 3.95
CA GLY A 10 -2.55 -8.07 4.98
C GLY A 10 -3.89 -8.75 4.73
N ASP A 11 -4.60 -9.10 5.81
CA ASP A 11 -5.80 -9.93 5.81
C ASP A 11 -7.05 -9.17 6.27
N GLY A 12 -8.22 -9.82 6.15
CA GLY A 12 -9.50 -9.26 6.57
C GLY A 12 -9.86 -8.03 5.75
N ILE A 13 -10.17 -6.91 6.43
CA ILE A 13 -10.49 -5.63 5.78
C ILE A 13 -9.25 -4.85 5.31
N GLY A 14 -8.05 -5.38 5.56
CA GLY A 14 -6.78 -4.71 5.27
C GLY A 14 -6.66 -4.23 3.82
N PRO A 15 -6.91 -5.07 2.80
CA PRO A 15 -6.92 -4.66 1.39
C PRO A 15 -7.84 -3.48 1.09
N GLU A 16 -9.06 -3.52 1.60
CA GLU A 16 -10.09 -2.50 1.33
C GLU A 16 -9.69 -1.13 1.90
N VAL A 17 -9.13 -1.11 3.11
CA VAL A 17 -8.70 0.13 3.78
C VAL A 17 -7.40 0.68 3.18
N ILE A 18 -6.49 -0.20 2.77
CA ILE A 18 -5.22 0.20 2.15
C ILE A 18 -5.45 0.82 0.78
N ASP A 19 -6.39 0.30 -0.02
CA ASP A 19 -6.74 0.90 -1.31
C ASP A 19 -7.20 2.35 -1.17
N GLU A 20 -8.03 2.67 -0.16
CA GLU A 20 -8.44 4.05 0.09
C GLU A 20 -7.29 4.91 0.65
N SER A 21 -6.40 4.32 1.45
CA SER A 21 -5.21 5.01 1.97
C SER A 21 -4.27 5.43 0.85
N VAL A 22 -4.08 4.57 -0.16
CA VAL A 22 -3.27 4.88 -1.34
C VAL A 22 -3.86 6.05 -2.13
N LYS A 23 -5.18 6.10 -2.32
CA LYS A 23 -5.83 7.24 -3.01
C LYS A 23 -5.59 8.57 -2.30
N VAL A 24 -5.66 8.57 -0.96
CA VAL A 24 -5.36 9.76 -0.15
C VAL A 24 -3.89 10.14 -0.28
N LEU A 25 -2.99 9.16 -0.23
CA LEU A 25 -1.55 9.37 -0.37
C LEU A 25 -1.21 10.01 -1.72
N GLU A 26 -1.76 9.49 -2.82
CA GLU A 26 -1.59 10.08 -4.15
C GLU A 26 -2.15 11.51 -4.23
N ALA A 27 -3.31 11.78 -3.62
CA ALA A 27 -3.89 13.11 -3.60
C ALA A 27 -2.98 14.11 -2.86
N VAL A 28 -2.39 13.70 -1.74
CA VAL A 28 -1.38 14.47 -1.01
C VAL A 28 -0.14 14.68 -1.88
N GLY A 29 0.33 13.63 -2.57
CA GLY A 29 1.48 13.70 -3.47
C GLY A 29 1.32 14.77 -4.54
N ARG A 30 0.19 14.73 -5.26
CA ARG A 30 -0.19 15.74 -6.26
C ARG A 30 -0.28 17.14 -5.67
N ARG A 31 -0.83 17.29 -4.47
CA ARG A 31 -1.06 18.60 -3.83
C ARG A 31 0.23 19.27 -3.35
N PHE A 32 1.22 18.50 -2.94
CA PHE A 32 2.42 19.02 -2.27
C PHE A 32 3.72 18.74 -3.04
N GLY A 33 3.66 18.10 -4.21
CA GLY A 33 4.85 17.81 -5.03
C GLY A 33 5.68 16.65 -4.46
N HIS A 34 5.01 15.61 -3.97
CA HIS A 34 5.65 14.36 -3.58
C HIS A 34 5.30 13.26 -4.59
N ASP A 35 6.29 12.45 -4.92
CA ASP A 35 6.13 11.24 -5.71
C ASP A 35 6.29 10.04 -4.79
N PHE A 36 5.41 9.06 -4.95
CA PHE A 36 5.38 7.84 -4.15
C PHE A 36 5.58 6.62 -5.05
N ASP A 37 6.72 5.93 -4.90
CA ASP A 37 6.98 4.61 -5.51
C ASP A 37 6.41 3.54 -4.58
N LEU A 38 5.27 2.97 -4.96
CA LEU A 38 4.54 2.00 -4.15
C LEU A 38 4.91 0.57 -4.57
N ALA A 39 5.59 -0.14 -3.67
CA ALA A 39 5.96 -1.54 -3.86
C ALA A 39 5.02 -2.46 -3.07
N TYR A 40 4.18 -3.21 -3.77
CA TYR A 40 3.20 -4.09 -3.14
C TYR A 40 3.79 -5.46 -2.79
N GLY A 41 3.38 -6.01 -1.64
CA GLY A 41 3.75 -7.34 -1.20
C GLY A 41 2.63 -8.02 -0.41
N ILE A 42 2.68 -9.34 -0.33
CA ILE A 42 1.78 -10.16 0.49
C ILE A 42 2.36 -10.36 1.89
N VAL A 43 1.51 -10.32 2.91
CA VAL A 43 1.86 -10.60 4.31
C VAL A 43 0.67 -11.26 5.01
N GLY A 44 0.90 -11.93 6.15
CA GLY A 44 -0.17 -12.50 6.97
C GLY A 44 -0.69 -13.84 6.45
N GLY A 45 -1.94 -14.15 6.77
CA GLY A 45 -2.62 -15.38 6.38
C GLY A 45 -2.62 -15.61 4.88
N GLY A 46 -2.93 -14.58 4.08
CA GLY A 46 -2.89 -14.66 2.63
C GLY A 46 -1.49 -14.94 2.07
N ALA A 47 -0.42 -14.53 2.77
CA ALA A 47 0.94 -14.90 2.38
C ALA A 47 1.26 -16.36 2.73
N ILE A 48 0.81 -16.85 3.88
CA ILE A 48 0.93 -18.27 4.25
C ILE A 48 0.20 -19.13 3.23
N ASP A 49 -1.05 -18.81 2.91
CA ASP A 49 -1.85 -19.56 1.94
C ASP A 49 -1.20 -19.60 0.54
N ALA A 50 -0.51 -18.53 0.15
CA ALA A 50 0.12 -18.41 -1.18
C ALA A 50 1.53 -19.01 -1.26
N THR A 51 2.28 -19.07 -0.16
CA THR A 51 3.74 -19.33 -0.18
C THR A 51 4.26 -20.28 0.89
N GLY A 52 3.43 -20.68 1.85
CA GLY A 52 3.78 -21.50 3.01
C GLY A 52 3.80 -23.01 2.74
#